data_AF-A0A1B1RY82-F1
#
_entry.id   AF-A0A1B1RY82-F1
#
_cell.length_a   1.000
_cell.length_b   1.000
_cell.length_c   1.000
_cell.angle_alpha   90.00
_cell.angle_beta   90.00
_cell.angle_gamma   90.00
#
_symmetry.space_group_name_H-M   'P 1'
#
loop_
_entity.id
_entity.type
_entity.pdbx_description
1 polymer ?
#
loop_
_entity_poly.entity_id
_entity_poly.type
_entity_poly.pdbx_seq_one_letter_code
_entity_poly.pdbx_strand_id
1 'polypeptide(L)' 'MHTLLMTLLVIVSLALIVVVLLQSGKSAGLSGAISGGAEQLFGKQKARGLDLVLHRVTIVLAALFFILAVAVTKV' A
#
# COMPACT_ATOMS: atom_id res chain seq x y z
N MET A 1 -7.32 7.54 27.40
CA MET A 1 -6.38 7.59 26.27
C MET A 1 -6.15 6.22 25.63
N HIS A 2 -5.99 5.16 26.42
CA HIS A 2 -5.81 3.79 25.93
C HIS A 2 -6.87 3.33 24.90
N THR A 3 -8.17 3.45 25.20
CA THR A 3 -9.25 3.03 24.29
C THR A 3 -9.22 3.75 22.94
N LEU A 4 -8.94 5.06 22.93
CA LEU A 4 -8.88 5.85 21.69
C LEU A 4 -7.74 5.40 20.76
N LEU A 5 -6.55 5.19 21.33
CA LEU A 5 -5.38 4.73 20.56
C LEU A 5 -5.59 3.30 20.02
N MET A 6 -6.20 2.42 20.82
CA MET A 6 -6.59 1.07 20.40
C MET A 6 -7.57 1.10 19.23
N THR A 7 -8.64 1.90 19.32
CA THR A 7 -9.61 2.04 18.22
C THR A 7 -8.94 2.57 16.95
N LEU A 8 -8.09 3.59 17.07
CA LEU A 8 -7.37 4.16 15.92
C LEU A 8 -6.42 3.14 15.29
N LEU A 9 -5.69 2.37 16.10
CA LEU A 9 -4.79 1.32 15.64
C LEU A 9 -5.53 0.25 14.82
N VAL A 10 -6.69 -0.20 15.31
CA VAL A 10 -7.52 -1.19 14.62
C VAL A 10 -8.00 -0.65 13.26
N ILE A 11 -8.47 0.60 13.22
CA ILE A 11 -8.91 1.25 11.98
C ILE A 11 -7.76 1.35 10.97
N VAL A 12 -6.58 1.80 11.40
CA VAL A 12 -5.41 1.94 10.53
C VAL A 12 -4.93 0.58 10.03
N SER A 13 -5.00 -0.46 10.87
CA SER A 13 -4.67 -1.83 10.49
C SER A 13 -5.60 -2.36 9.38
N LEU A 14 -6.91 -2.19 9.55
CA LEU A 14 -7.90 -2.58 8.53
C LEU A 14 -7.69 -1.80 7.22
N ALA A 15 -7.45 -0.50 7.30
CA ALA A 15 -7.15 0.32 6.13
C ALA A 15 -5.90 -0.17 5.41
N LEU A 16 -4.82 -0.50 6.13
CA LEU A 16 -3.60 -1.05 5.55
C LEU A 16 -3.84 -2.36 4.81
N ILE A 17 -4.62 -3.28 5.39
CA ILE A 17 -4.95 -4.55 4.75
C ILE A 17 -5.65 -4.28 3.41
N VAL A 18 -6.67 -3.43 3.40
CA VAL A 18 -7.40 -3.09 2.17
C VAL A 18 -6.48 -2.47 1.13
N VAL A 19 -5.65 -1.49 1.49
CA VAL A 19 -4.75 -0.82 0.53
C VAL A 19 -3.71 -1.80 -0.02
N VAL A 20 -3.13 -2.67 0.82
CA VAL A 20 -2.13 -3.68 0.38
C VAL A 20 -2.75 -4.70 -0.56
N LEU A 21 -3.98 -5.15 -0.31
CA LEU A 21 -4.68 -6.08 -1.21
C LEU A 21 -4.99 -5.45 -2.58
N LEU A 22 -5.16 -4.12 -2.63
CA LEU A 22 -5.36 -3.37 -3.88
C LEU A 22 -4.05 -3.09 -4.63
N GLN A 23 -2.87 -3.27 -4.02
CA GLN A 23 -1.60 -3.09 -4.71
C GLN A 23 -1.38 -4.19 -5.76
N SER A 24 -0.98 -3.81 -6.97
CA SER A 24 -0.70 -4.79 -8.02
C SER A 24 0.44 -5.75 -7.61
N GLY A 25 0.17 -7.05 -7.70
CA GLY A 25 1.17 -8.09 -7.44
C GLY A 25 2.32 -8.05 -8.45
N LYS A 26 3.54 -8.34 -7.96
CA LYS A 26 4.83 -8.31 -8.69
C LYS A 26 4.84 -9.03 -10.05
N SER A 27 3.90 -9.95 -10.29
CA SER A 27 3.79 -10.75 -11.52
C SER A 27 3.24 -10.00 -12.74
N ALA A 28 2.53 -8.88 -12.57
CA ALA A 28 2.00 -8.09 -13.70
C ALA A 28 3.10 -7.38 -14.53
N GLY A 29 4.29 -7.19 -13.94
CA GLY A 29 5.46 -6.65 -14.61
C GLY A 29 6.24 -7.68 -15.43
N LEU A 30 6.26 -8.94 -14.99
CA LEU A 30 7.06 -10.00 -15.61
C LEU A 30 6.38 -10.59 -16.87
N SER A 31 5.06 -10.77 -16.85
CA SER A 31 4.32 -11.29 -18.01
C SER A 31 4.37 -10.35 -19.21
N GLY A 32 4.35 -9.03 -18.99
CA GLY A 32 4.46 -8.05 -20.08
C GLY A 32 5.88 -7.80 -20.60
N ALA A 33 6.92 -8.15 -19.83
CA ALA A 33 8.30 -8.07 -20.30
C ALA A 33 8.62 -9.15 -21.35
N ILE A 34 7.87 -10.27 -21.32
CA ILE A 34 8.05 -11.40 -22.22
C ILE A 34 7.21 -11.27 -23.52
N SER A 35 6.09 -10.52 -23.50
CA SER A 35 5.15 -10.45 -24.64
C SER A 35 5.42 -9.35 -25.68
N GLY A 36 6.51 -8.58 -25.58
CA GLY A 36 6.88 -7.58 -26.59
C GLY A 36 6.96 -6.14 -26.04
N GLY A 37 8.17 -5.58 -26.00
CA GLY A 37 8.51 -4.33 -25.32
C GLY A 37 7.92 -3.04 -25.90
N ALA A 38 7.32 -3.05 -27.09
CA ALA A 38 6.76 -1.84 -27.72
C ALA A 38 5.38 -1.44 -27.14
N GLU A 39 4.48 -2.40 -26.94
CA GLU A 39 3.14 -2.16 -26.37
C GLU A 39 3.22 -1.79 -24.88
N GLN A 40 4.26 -2.26 -24.18
CA GLN A 40 4.49 -2.06 -22.76
C GLN A 40 4.91 -0.62 -22.41
N LEU A 41 5.62 0.08 -23.30
CA LEU A 41 6.11 1.44 -23.04
C LEU A 41 5.00 2.50 -23.12
N PHE A 42 4.02 2.33 -24.02
CA PHE A 42 2.96 3.32 -24.24
C PHE A 42 1.66 3.02 -23.47
N GLY A 43 1.32 1.75 -23.23
CA GLY A 43 0.07 1.39 -22.53
C GLY A 43 0.15 1.42 -20.99
N LYS A 44 1.33 1.15 -20.39
CA LYS A 44 1.46 0.97 -18.93
C LYS A 44 1.77 2.24 -18.14
N GLN A 45 2.07 3.37 -18.77
CA GLN A 45 2.40 4.61 -18.05
C GLN A 45 1.22 5.11 -17.18
N LYS A 46 -0.03 4.87 -17.62
CA LYS A 46 -1.25 5.22 -16.89
C LYS A 46 -1.56 4.26 -15.72
N ALA A 47 -1.40 2.95 -15.92
CA ALA A 47 -1.60 1.94 -14.87
C ALA A 47 -0.57 2.09 -13.73
N ARG A 48 0.69 2.36 -14.10
CA ARG A 48 1.79 2.58 -13.15
C ARG A 48 1.58 3.78 -12.23
N GLY A 49 0.78 4.77 -12.65
CA GLY A 49 0.44 5.94 -11.84
C GLY A 49 -0.41 5.61 -10.62
N LEU A 50 -1.43 4.76 -10.78
CA LEU A 50 -2.31 4.35 -9.69
C LEU A 50 -1.56 3.48 -8.68
N ASP A 51 -0.76 2.53 -9.15
CA ASP A 51 0.11 1.72 -8.30
C ASP A 51 1.13 2.56 -7.53
N LEU A 52 1.69 3.61 -8.14
CA LEU A 52 2.61 4.52 -7.45
C LEU A 52 1.93 5.27 -6.31
N VAL A 53 0.67 5.68 -6.51
CA VAL A 53 -0.12 6.36 -5.48
C VAL A 53 -0.46 5.39 -4.35
N LEU A 54 -1.00 4.20 -4.67
CA LEU A 54 -1.27 3.15 -3.68
C LEU A 54 -0.02 2.79 -2.89
N HIS A 55 1.13 2.68 -3.55
CA HIS A 55 2.40 2.39 -2.89
C HIS A 55 2.81 3.49 -1.90
N ARG A 56 2.73 4.77 -2.30
CA ARG A 56 3.02 5.90 -1.40
C ARG A 56 2.05 5.96 -0.22
N VAL A 57 0.75 5.74 -0.46
CA VAL A 57 -0.27 5.72 0.59
C VAL A 57 0.01 4.60 1.59
N THR A 58 0.38 3.40 1.13
CA THR A 58 0.75 2.30 2.02
C THR A 58 1.99 2.60 2.84
N ILE A 59 3.01 3.27 2.28
CA ILE A 59 4.20 3.66 3.06
C ILE A 59 3.80 4.60 4.20
N VAL A 60 2.96 5.60 3.92
CA VAL A 60 2.48 6.55 4.94
C VAL A 60 1.64 5.84 6.00
N LEU A 61 0.70 4.99 5.58
CA LEU A 61 -0.14 4.22 6.50
C LEU A 61 0.68 3.24 7.34
N ALA A 62 1.71 2.61 6.78
CA ALA A 62 2.59 1.68 7.48
C ALA A 62 3.42 2.40 8.55
N ALA A 63 3.96 3.58 8.22
CA ALA A 63 4.66 4.42 9.20
C ALA A 63 3.72 4.86 10.32
N LEU A 64 2.50 5.31 9.98
CA LEU A 64 1.48 5.69 10.96
C LEU A 64 1.10 4.52 11.87
N PHE A 65 0.86 3.34 11.31
CA PHE A 65 0.57 2.12 12.06
C PHE A 65 1.68 1.80 13.05
N PHE A 66 2.94 1.88 12.63
CA PHE A 66 4.08 1.60 13.50
C PHE A 66 4.16 2.58 14.67
N ILE A 67 3.97 3.87 14.42
CA ILE A 67 3.95 4.91 15.46
C ILE A 67 2.81 4.65 16.45
N LEU A 68 1.60 4.34 15.96
CA LEU A 68 0.44 4.04 16.81
C LEU A 68 0.65 2.75 17.62
N ALA A 69 1.23 1.72 17.03
CA ALA A 69 1.53 0.46 17.71
C ALA A 69 2.47 0.69 18.90
N VAL A 70 3.57 1.42 18.68
CA VAL A 70 4.53 1.76 19.75
C VAL A 70 3.89 2.67 20.80
N ALA A 71 3.07 3.64 20.39
CA ALA A 71 2.38 4.54 21.30
C ALA A 71 1.38 3.79 22.20
N VAL A 72 0.61 2.84 21.65
CA VAL A 72 -0.29 1.98 22.44
C VAL A 72 0.48 1.16 23.46
N THR A 73 1.64 0.60 23.13
CA THR A 73 2.47 -0.18 24.07
C THR A 73 3.05 0.65 25.22
N LYS A 74 3.22 1.97 25.02
CA LYS A 74 3.83 2.90 25.99
C LYS A 74 2.80 3.59 26.91
N VAL A 75 1.49 3.39 26.67
CA VAL A 75 0.36 3.98 27.43
C VAL A 75 -0.22 2.94 28.36
#